data_AF-A0A160FBL6-F1
#
_entry.id   AF-A0A160FBL6-F1
#
_cell.length_a   1.000
_cell.length_b   1.000
_cell.length_c   1.000
_cell.angle_alpha   90.00
_cell.angle_beta   90.00
_cell.angle_gamma   90.00
#
_symmetry.space_group_name_H-M   'P 1'
#
loop_
_entity.id
_entity.type
_entity.pdbx_description
1 polymer ?
#
loop_
_entity_poly.entity_id
_entity_poly.type
_entity_poly.pdbx_seq_one_letter_code
_entity_poly.pdbx_strand_id
1 'polypeptide(L)'
;MGIFKRLKRIVTADLHDWIDKCEDPIRMTKQYLRELNEQIDNTQQALAQQFAIQQRYEMLIHRTEEIVKKRERQAKLAIEKEEEAIAKMALQEKISYEKKLETYKQQYNTLMEKTTYLNEQLKKLKEKYEELKIKHFDFIARAHAAKAITDVNTSLVSFNPEQILKGFERIEEHVRSLEAKAKASTYVYETQKTLSLPPVFHEEVEQELAKLKTAK
;
A
#
# COMPACT_ATOMS: atom_id res chain seq x y z
N MET A 1 10.02 -27.64 -1.82
CA MET A 1 11.12 -26.68 -2.07
C MET A 1 10.86 -25.42 -1.27
N GLY A 2 11.63 -25.21 -0.19
CA GLY A 2 11.26 -24.29 0.89
C GLY A 2 11.40 -22.81 0.58
N ILE A 3 10.51 -22.03 1.17
CA ILE A 3 10.39 -20.56 1.16
C ILE A 3 11.75 -19.90 1.46
N PHE A 4 12.54 -20.50 2.36
CA PHE A 4 13.93 -20.11 2.67
C PHE A 4 14.90 -20.13 1.49
N LYS A 5 14.78 -21.06 0.53
CA LYS A 5 15.63 -21.08 -0.68
C LYS A 5 15.28 -19.92 -1.62
N ARG A 6 14.02 -19.47 -1.65
CA ARG A 6 13.59 -18.33 -2.46
C ARG A 6 14.10 -17.02 -1.86
N LEU A 7 14.01 -16.88 -0.55
CA LEU A 7 14.55 -15.72 0.17
C LEU A 7 16.08 -15.61 0.04
N LYS A 8 16.81 -16.72 0.24
CA LYS A 8 18.27 -16.74 0.03
C LYS A 8 18.64 -16.32 -1.39
N ARG A 9 17.88 -16.80 -2.38
CA ARG A 9 18.05 -16.42 -3.79
C ARG A 9 17.80 -14.93 -4.02
N ILE A 10 16.92 -14.26 -3.26
CA ILE A 10 16.67 -12.81 -3.38
C ILE A 10 17.77 -11.98 -2.73
N VAL A 11 18.36 -12.45 -1.63
CA VAL A 11 19.54 -11.80 -1.03
C VAL A 11 20.74 -11.88 -1.96
N THR A 12 20.86 -12.94 -2.77
CA THR A 12 22.01 -13.18 -3.64
C THR A 12 21.80 -12.88 -5.12
N ALA A 13 20.56 -12.76 -5.61
CA ALA A 13 20.31 -12.55 -7.04
C ALA A 13 20.14 -11.06 -7.35
N ASP A 14 20.90 -10.61 -8.34
CA ASP A 14 20.62 -9.38 -9.05
C ASP A 14 19.18 -9.44 -9.56
N LEU A 15 18.34 -8.55 -9.03
CA LEU A 15 16.90 -8.47 -9.27
C LEU A 15 16.51 -8.30 -10.76
N HIS A 16 17.49 -8.20 -11.66
CA HIS A 16 17.32 -8.07 -13.11
C HIS A 16 16.90 -9.39 -13.77
N ASP A 17 17.57 -10.51 -13.47
CA ASP A 17 17.32 -11.81 -14.12
C ASP A 17 15.97 -12.46 -13.74
N TRP A 18 15.29 -11.91 -12.74
CA TRP A 18 14.04 -12.45 -12.20
C TRP A 18 12.78 -11.84 -12.81
N ILE A 19 12.90 -10.66 -13.44
CA ILE A 19 11.80 -9.96 -14.12
C ILE A 19 11.31 -10.74 -15.34
N ASP A 20 12.22 -11.39 -16.08
CA ASP A 20 11.92 -12.03 -17.37
C ASP A 20 11.10 -13.33 -17.27
N LYS A 21 10.77 -13.81 -16.06
CA LYS A 21 10.08 -15.10 -15.83
C LYS A 21 8.75 -15.02 -15.09
N CYS A 22 8.24 -13.82 -14.77
CA CYS A 22 7.02 -13.68 -13.97
C CYS A 22 5.79 -13.20 -14.77
N GLU A 23 4.65 -13.86 -14.50
CA GLU A 23 3.34 -13.60 -15.10
C GLU A 23 2.65 -12.32 -14.54
N ASP A 24 2.92 -11.94 -13.28
CA ASP A 24 2.45 -10.68 -12.67
C ASP A 24 3.49 -10.12 -11.67
N PRO A 25 4.35 -9.16 -12.08
CA PRO A 25 5.41 -8.61 -11.25
C PRO A 25 4.91 -7.77 -10.06
N ILE A 26 3.70 -7.20 -10.15
CA ILE A 26 3.12 -6.35 -9.10
C ILE A 26 2.65 -7.21 -7.92
N ARG A 27 1.95 -8.32 -8.21
CA ARG A 27 1.51 -9.26 -7.15
C ARG A 27 2.69 -9.89 -6.42
N MET A 28 3.74 -10.25 -7.15
CA MET A 28 4.93 -10.85 -6.56
C MET A 28 5.72 -9.89 -5.69
N THR A 29 5.97 -8.67 -6.16
CA THR A 29 6.64 -7.65 -5.33
C THR A 29 5.86 -7.32 -4.06
N LYS A 30 4.52 -7.27 -4.14
CA LYS A 30 3.66 -7.11 -2.96
C LYS A 30 3.78 -8.28 -1.97
N GLN A 31 3.81 -9.52 -2.46
CA GLN A 31 4.00 -10.70 -1.62
C GLN A 31 5.37 -10.68 -0.93
N TYR A 32 6.44 -10.32 -1.65
CA TYR A 32 7.76 -10.22 -1.05
C TYR A 32 7.90 -9.09 -0.04
N LEU A 33 7.26 -7.94 -0.27
CA LEU A 33 7.18 -6.88 0.74
C LEU A 33 6.55 -7.39 2.03
N ARG A 34 5.49 -8.20 1.92
CA ARG A 34 4.84 -8.83 3.08
C ARG A 34 5.79 -9.79 3.82
N GLU A 35 6.49 -10.65 3.08
CA GLU A 35 7.44 -11.61 3.66
C GLU A 35 8.63 -10.93 4.34
N LEU A 36 9.17 -9.87 3.72
CA LEU A 36 10.23 -9.05 4.31
C LEU A 36 9.74 -8.35 5.59
N ASN A 37 8.52 -7.81 5.58
CA ASN A 37 7.95 -7.17 6.75
C ASN A 37 7.78 -8.17 7.92
N GLU A 38 7.25 -9.36 7.64
CA GLU A 38 7.14 -10.44 8.63
C GLU A 38 8.51 -10.84 9.21
N GLN A 39 9.54 -10.91 8.37
CA GLN A 39 10.90 -11.20 8.83
C GLN A 39 11.52 -10.08 9.65
N ILE A 40 11.25 -8.82 9.29
CA ILE A 40 11.65 -7.66 10.08
C ILE A 40 11.03 -7.75 11.46
N ASP A 41 9.71 -8.00 11.55
CA ASP A 41 8.98 -8.13 12.82
C ASP A 41 9.54 -9.28 13.67
N ASN A 42 9.71 -10.46 13.07
CA ASN A 42 10.29 -11.63 13.75
C ASN A 42 11.71 -11.36 14.26
N THR A 43 12.54 -10.69 13.46
CA THR A 43 13.92 -10.33 13.84
C THR A 43 13.93 -9.30 14.97
N GLN A 44 13.02 -8.32 14.95
CA GLN A 44 12.86 -7.34 16.02
C GLN A 44 12.45 -8.01 17.34
N GLN A 45 11.52 -8.96 17.30
CA GLN A 45 11.13 -9.73 18.49
C GLN A 45 12.30 -10.55 19.04
N ALA A 46 13.03 -11.25 18.16
CA ALA A 46 14.21 -12.02 18.57
C ALA A 46 15.30 -11.10 19.17
N LEU A 47 15.52 -9.92 18.59
CA LEU A 47 16.44 -8.92 19.11
C LEU A 47 16.01 -8.43 20.50
N ALA A 48 14.73 -8.13 20.70
CA ALA A 48 14.20 -7.70 21.99
C ALA A 48 14.38 -8.76 23.07
N GLN A 49 14.14 -10.04 22.73
CA GLN A 49 14.39 -11.16 23.63
C GLN A 49 15.88 -11.29 23.98
N GLN A 50 16.78 -11.15 22.99
CA GLN A 50 18.22 -11.18 23.22
C GLN A 50 18.68 -10.03 24.13
N PHE A 51 18.16 -8.82 23.91
CA PHE A 51 18.47 -7.66 24.75
C PHE A 51 18.04 -7.88 26.20
N ALA A 52 16.86 -8.45 26.42
CA ALA A 52 16.38 -8.81 27.76
C ALA A 52 17.29 -9.84 28.45
N ILE A 53 17.78 -10.85 27.72
CA ILE A 53 18.72 -11.84 28.24
C ILE A 53 20.08 -11.19 28.56
N GLN A 54 20.59 -10.34 27.66
CA GLN A 54 21.83 -9.59 27.86
C GLN A 54 21.78 -8.74 29.13
N GLN A 55 20.70 -7.99 29.34
CA GLN A 55 20.50 -7.18 30.54
C GLN A 55 20.42 -8.02 31.82
N ARG A 56 19.83 -9.23 31.75
CA ARG A 56 19.84 -10.18 32.88
C ARG A 56 21.26 -10.63 33.23
N TYR A 57 22.09 -10.92 32.23
CA TYR A 57 23.49 -11.28 32.45
C TYR A 57 24.29 -10.11 33.04
N GLU A 58 24.06 -8.90 32.57
CA GLU A 58 24.69 -7.69 33.14
C GLU A 58 24.36 -7.54 34.63
N MET A 59 23.10 -7.72 35.03
CA MET A 59 22.70 -7.73 36.44
C MET A 59 23.35 -8.85 37.25
N LEU A 60 23.48 -10.06 36.67
CA LEU A 60 24.14 -11.20 37.33
C LEU A 60 25.63 -10.93 37.53
N ILE A 61 26.30 -10.34 36.54
CA ILE A 61 27.70 -9.90 36.61
C ILE A 61 27.85 -8.90 37.74
N HIS A 62 27.05 -7.82 37.75
CA HIS A 62 27.13 -6.79 38.78
C HIS A 62 26.95 -7.35 40.19
N ARG A 63 25.92 -8.17 40.43
CA ARG A 63 25.68 -8.80 41.74
C ARG A 63 26.84 -9.72 42.15
N THR A 64 27.40 -10.47 41.21
CA THR A 64 28.51 -11.38 41.50
C THR A 64 29.78 -10.59 41.83
N GLU A 65 30.04 -9.47 41.14
CA GLU A 65 31.15 -8.56 41.47
C GLU A 65 31.02 -7.96 42.87
N GLU A 66 29.81 -7.59 43.29
CA GLU A 66 29.56 -7.13 44.66
C GLU A 66 29.84 -8.21 45.70
N ILE A 67 29.45 -9.47 45.43
CA ILE A 67 29.75 -10.61 46.30
C ILE A 67 31.26 -10.83 46.40
N VAL A 68 31.98 -10.82 45.27
CA VAL A 68 33.45 -10.93 45.25
C VAL A 68 34.09 -9.83 46.09
N LYS A 69 33.70 -8.56 45.89
CA LYS A 69 34.19 -7.42 46.68
C LYS A 69 33.85 -7.54 48.18
N LYS A 70 32.70 -8.12 48.52
CA LYS A 70 32.31 -8.36 49.91
C LYS A 70 33.18 -9.44 50.56
N ARG A 71 33.39 -10.57 49.88
CA ARG A 71 34.26 -11.66 50.39
C ARG A 71 35.70 -11.23 50.50
N GLU A 72 36.18 -10.40 49.58
CA GLU A 72 37.52 -9.80 49.68
C GLU A 72 37.65 -8.92 50.94
N ARG A 73 36.68 -8.05 51.20
CA ARG A 73 36.68 -7.21 52.42
C ARG A 73 36.65 -8.06 53.70
N GLN A 74 35.85 -9.12 53.71
CA GLN A 74 35.79 -10.04 54.86
C GLN A 74 37.10 -10.81 55.07
N ALA A 75 37.76 -11.25 54.00
CA ALA A 75 39.06 -11.89 54.08
C ALA A 75 40.11 -10.93 54.67
N LYS A 76 40.15 -9.67 54.22
CA LYS A 76 41.07 -8.64 54.75
C LYS A 76 40.85 -8.41 56.24
N LEU A 77 39.60 -8.24 56.66
CA LEU A 77 39.25 -8.02 58.08
C LEU A 77 39.56 -9.24 58.96
N ALA A 78 39.39 -10.46 58.45
CA ALA A 78 39.77 -11.67 59.18
C ALA A 78 41.30 -11.78 59.35
N ILE A 79 42.08 -11.36 58.35
CA ILE A 79 43.55 -11.29 58.46
C ILE A 79 43.97 -10.26 59.51
N GLU A 80 43.36 -9.08 59.52
CA GLU A 80 43.62 -8.02 60.52
C GLU A 80 43.31 -8.48 61.96
N LYS A 81 42.39 -9.42 62.13
CA LYS A 81 42.01 -10.01 63.42
C LYS A 81 42.77 -11.31 63.74
N GLU A 82 43.76 -11.69 62.93
CA GLU A 82 44.53 -12.93 63.08
C GLU A 82 43.66 -14.22 63.00
N GLU A 83 42.46 -14.12 62.42
CA GLU A 83 41.52 -15.23 62.23
C GLU A 83 41.78 -15.96 60.89
N GLU A 84 42.92 -16.64 60.78
CA GLU A 84 43.41 -17.22 59.51
C GLU A 84 42.44 -18.23 58.88
N ALA A 85 41.74 -19.04 59.70
CA ALA A 85 40.76 -20.01 59.20
C ALA A 85 39.57 -19.33 58.49
N ILE A 86 39.09 -18.22 59.03
CA ILE A 86 37.98 -17.44 58.45
C ILE A 86 38.44 -16.72 57.19
N ALA A 87 39.67 -16.19 57.19
CA ALA A 87 40.27 -15.59 55.99
C ALA A 87 40.37 -16.60 54.84
N LYS A 88 40.84 -17.83 55.10
CA LYS A 88 40.91 -18.91 54.10
C LYS A 88 39.54 -19.27 53.54
N MET A 89 38.52 -19.41 54.39
CA MET A 89 37.15 -19.67 53.92
C MET A 89 36.61 -18.54 53.03
N ALA A 90 36.78 -17.28 53.45
CA ALA A 90 36.35 -16.12 52.66
C ALA A 90 37.05 -16.03 51.29
N LEU A 91 38.34 -16.34 51.24
CA LEU A 91 39.10 -16.40 49.98
C LEU A 91 38.67 -17.56 49.09
N GLN A 92 38.38 -18.74 49.65
CA GLN A 92 37.88 -19.87 48.88
C GLN A 92 36.52 -19.54 48.22
N GLU A 93 35.61 -18.90 48.95
CA GLU A 93 34.36 -18.42 48.39
C GLU A 93 34.59 -17.34 47.33
N LYS A 94 35.47 -16.37 47.59
CA LYS A 94 35.84 -15.32 46.62
C LYS A 94 36.26 -15.96 45.29
N ILE A 95 37.20 -16.90 45.32
CA ILE A 95 37.71 -17.60 44.12
C ILE A 95 36.59 -18.35 43.39
N SER A 96 35.66 -18.97 44.13
CA SER A 96 34.50 -19.64 43.54
C SER A 96 33.60 -18.65 42.78
N TYR A 97 33.32 -17.49 43.37
CA TYR A 97 32.52 -16.44 42.73
C TYR A 97 33.26 -15.76 41.58
N GLU A 98 34.58 -15.60 41.63
CA GLU A 98 35.38 -15.09 40.51
C GLU A 98 35.31 -16.01 39.28
N LYS A 99 35.37 -17.33 39.48
CA LYS A 99 35.19 -18.30 38.37
C LYS A 99 33.77 -18.22 37.77
N LYS A 100 32.75 -18.06 38.61
CA LYS A 100 31.37 -17.84 38.14
C LYS A 100 31.23 -16.53 37.38
N LEU A 101 31.85 -15.45 37.88
CA LEU A 101 31.86 -14.16 37.24
C LEU A 101 32.48 -14.23 35.84
N GLU A 102 33.62 -14.91 35.71
CA GLU A 102 34.28 -15.12 34.42
C GLU A 102 33.37 -15.87 33.44
N THR A 103 32.68 -16.91 33.92
CA THR A 103 31.69 -17.64 33.11
C THR A 103 30.57 -16.73 32.63
N TYR A 104 30.02 -15.88 33.51
CA TYR A 104 28.96 -14.93 33.13
C TYR A 104 29.45 -13.86 32.15
N LYS A 105 30.69 -13.37 32.31
CA LYS A 105 31.30 -12.40 31.37
C LYS A 105 31.49 -13.02 29.98
N GLN A 106 31.96 -14.25 29.90
CA GLN A 106 32.09 -14.97 28.63
C GLN A 106 30.72 -15.16 27.96
N GLN A 107 29.70 -15.59 28.71
CA GLN A 107 28.34 -15.73 28.20
C GLN A 107 27.76 -14.39 27.73
N TYR A 108 27.99 -13.31 28.48
CA TYR A 108 27.58 -11.96 28.09
C TYR A 108 28.22 -11.51 26.78
N ASN A 109 29.53 -11.74 26.60
CA ASN A 109 30.23 -11.39 25.37
C ASN A 109 29.67 -12.15 24.16
N THR A 110 29.43 -13.46 24.29
CA THR A 110 28.80 -14.26 23.23
C THR A 110 27.38 -13.77 22.90
N LEU A 111 26.61 -13.34 23.90
CA LEU A 111 25.28 -12.76 23.67
C LEU A 111 25.39 -11.42 22.95
N MET A 112 26.36 -10.57 23.33
CA MET A 112 26.60 -9.29 22.69
C MET A 112 26.93 -9.44 21.20
N GLU A 113 27.79 -10.39 20.83
CA GLU A 113 28.10 -10.72 19.43
C GLU A 113 26.87 -11.20 18.63
N LYS A 114 25.99 -11.98 19.26
CA LYS A 114 24.74 -12.41 18.62
C LYS A 114 23.78 -11.24 18.44
N THR A 115 23.68 -10.34 19.42
CA THR A 115 22.85 -9.14 19.35
C THR A 115 23.35 -8.19 18.25
N THR A 116 24.66 -7.97 18.13
CA THR A 116 25.22 -7.14 17.05
C THR A 116 24.95 -7.75 15.68
N TYR A 117 25.15 -9.06 15.52
CA TYR A 117 24.82 -9.77 14.29
C TYR A 117 23.34 -9.61 13.91
N LEU A 118 22.42 -9.83 14.85
CA LEU A 118 20.98 -9.67 14.59
C LEU A 118 20.61 -8.24 14.21
N ASN A 119 21.25 -7.23 14.83
CA ASN A 119 21.06 -5.83 14.47
C ASN A 119 21.51 -5.53 13.04
N GLU A 120 22.67 -6.04 12.62
CA GLU A 120 23.16 -5.88 11.25
C GLU A 120 22.22 -6.54 10.24
N GLN A 121 21.74 -7.74 10.54
CA GLN A 121 20.80 -8.45 9.68
C GLN A 121 19.45 -7.72 9.58
N LEU A 122 18.96 -7.16 10.69
CA LEU A 122 17.76 -6.33 10.70
C LEU A 122 17.94 -5.07 9.82
N LYS A 123 19.11 -4.43 9.88
CA LYS A 123 19.42 -3.26 9.04
C LYS A 123 19.38 -3.63 7.56
N LYS A 124 20.03 -4.73 7.16
CA LYS A 124 20.02 -5.22 5.78
C LYS A 124 18.61 -5.56 5.29
N LEU A 125 17.77 -6.17 6.14
CA LEU A 125 16.37 -6.46 5.81
C LEU A 125 15.57 -5.17 5.55
N LYS A 126 15.76 -4.13 6.37
CA LYS A 126 15.11 -2.82 6.19
C LYS A 126 15.56 -2.12 4.91
N GLU A 127 16.86 -2.13 4.62
CA GLU A 127 17.40 -1.57 3.37
C GLU A 127 16.78 -2.27 2.15
N LYS A 128 16.74 -3.62 2.15
CA LYS A 128 16.11 -4.40 1.08
C LYS A 128 14.61 -4.17 0.95
N TYR A 129 13.91 -3.94 2.06
CA TYR A 129 12.50 -3.61 2.06
C TYR A 129 12.24 -2.28 1.33
N GLU A 130 13.02 -1.23 1.62
CA GLU A 130 12.87 0.05 0.94
C GLU A 130 13.27 -0.02 -0.54
N GLU A 131 14.34 -0.74 -0.89
CA GLU A 131 14.70 -1.00 -2.29
C GLU A 131 13.56 -1.69 -3.06
N LEU A 132 12.95 -2.73 -2.47
CA LEU A 132 11.87 -3.47 -3.09
C LEU A 132 10.60 -2.64 -3.21
N LYS A 133 10.32 -1.77 -2.25
CA LYS A 133 9.18 -0.86 -2.24
C LYS A 133 9.28 0.17 -3.36
N ILE A 134 10.46 0.75 -3.58
CA ILE A 134 10.72 1.64 -4.72
C ILE A 134 10.46 0.90 -6.05
N LYS A 135 10.97 -0.32 -6.18
CA LYS A 135 10.72 -1.15 -7.38
C LYS A 135 9.26 -1.50 -7.59
N HIS A 136 8.53 -1.77 -6.50
CA HIS A 136 7.09 -2.02 -6.56
C HIS A 136 6.33 -0.81 -7.13
N PHE A 137 6.66 0.40 -6.68
CA PHE A 137 6.06 1.62 -7.22
C PHE A 137 6.44 1.87 -8.69
N ASP A 138 7.69 1.59 -9.08
CA ASP A 138 8.11 1.66 -10.49
C ASP A 138 7.27 0.70 -11.36
N PHE A 139 7.05 -0.55 -10.93
CA PHE A 139 6.20 -1.49 -11.67
C PHE A 139 4.74 -1.03 -11.76
N ILE A 140 4.18 -0.46 -10.70
CA ILE A 140 2.84 0.13 -10.73
C ILE A 140 2.79 1.28 -11.74
N ALA A 141 3.74 2.21 -11.69
CA ALA A 141 3.79 3.35 -12.60
C ALA A 141 3.90 2.90 -14.06
N ARG A 142 4.80 1.95 -14.35
CA ARG A 142 4.96 1.37 -15.70
C ARG A 142 3.69 0.66 -16.18
N ALA A 143 3.02 -0.09 -15.30
CA ALA A 143 1.77 -0.76 -15.65
C ALA A 143 0.65 0.24 -15.96
N HIS A 144 0.55 1.34 -15.20
CA HIS A 144 -0.39 2.42 -15.48
C HIS A 144 -0.09 3.13 -16.81
N ALA A 145 1.18 3.44 -17.08
CA ALA A 145 1.60 4.05 -18.34
C ALA A 145 1.29 3.13 -19.53
N ALA A 146 1.62 1.83 -19.43
CA ALA A 146 1.29 0.85 -20.45
C ALA A 146 -0.22 0.77 -20.69
N LYS A 147 -1.03 0.72 -19.61
CA LYS A 147 -2.49 0.72 -19.70
C LYS A 147 -3.02 1.99 -20.38
N ALA A 148 -2.52 3.16 -20.02
CA ALA A 148 -2.92 4.42 -20.66
C ALA A 148 -2.58 4.43 -22.16
N ILE A 149 -1.40 3.93 -22.54
CA ILE A 149 -1.00 3.78 -23.95
C ILE A 149 -1.93 2.81 -24.68
N THR A 150 -2.29 1.67 -24.07
CA THR A 150 -3.24 0.73 -24.68
C THR A 150 -4.64 1.32 -24.80
N ASP A 151 -5.11 2.08 -23.81
CA ASP A 151 -6.43 2.73 -23.81
C ASP A 151 -6.50 3.82 -24.90
N VAL A 152 -5.42 4.59 -25.08
CA VAL A 152 -5.30 5.56 -26.17
C VAL A 152 -5.26 4.85 -27.52
N ASN A 153 -4.44 3.81 -27.69
CA ASN A 153 -4.34 3.08 -28.95
C ASN A 153 -5.65 2.37 -29.32
N THR A 154 -6.34 1.76 -28.36
CA THR A 154 -7.67 1.17 -28.60
C THR A 154 -8.69 2.23 -28.95
N SER A 155 -8.67 3.39 -28.29
CA SER A 155 -9.52 4.54 -28.66
C SER A 155 -9.21 5.04 -30.08
N LEU A 156 -7.94 5.14 -30.46
CA LEU A 156 -7.51 5.52 -31.81
C LEU A 156 -7.87 4.47 -32.87
N VAL A 157 -7.82 3.18 -32.55
CA VAL A 157 -8.31 2.10 -33.43
C VAL A 157 -9.84 2.12 -33.52
N SER A 158 -10.52 2.58 -32.47
CA SER A 158 -11.97 2.83 -32.47
C SER A 158 -12.34 4.10 -33.23
N PHE A 159 -11.39 5.00 -33.48
CA PHE A 159 -11.53 6.17 -34.34
C PHE A 159 -11.53 5.72 -35.81
N ASN A 160 -12.68 5.18 -36.23
CA ASN A 160 -12.89 4.77 -37.61
C ASN A 160 -13.58 5.93 -38.36
N PRO A 161 -12.91 6.66 -39.26
CA PRO A 161 -13.48 7.82 -39.95
C PRO A 161 -14.76 7.46 -40.75
N GLU A 162 -14.91 6.21 -41.17
CA GLU A 162 -16.14 5.69 -41.79
C GLU A 162 -17.34 5.65 -40.83
N GLN A 163 -17.14 5.43 -39.53
CA GLN A 163 -18.22 5.44 -38.53
C GLN A 163 -18.67 6.87 -38.21
N ILE A 164 -17.75 7.83 -38.24
CA ILE A 164 -18.06 9.26 -38.09
C ILE A 164 -18.80 9.76 -39.34
N LEU A 165 -18.36 9.38 -40.54
CA LEU A 165 -19.06 9.68 -41.81
C LEU A 165 -20.48 9.10 -41.82
N LYS A 166 -20.65 7.82 -41.43
CA LYS A 166 -21.99 7.21 -41.28
C LYS A 166 -22.83 7.85 -40.18
N GLY A 167 -22.20 8.36 -39.11
CA GLY A 167 -22.85 9.14 -38.08
C GLY A 167 -23.33 10.50 -38.60
N PHE A 168 -22.53 11.15 -39.43
CA PHE A 168 -22.86 12.41 -40.09
C PHE A 168 -24.02 12.26 -41.09
N GLU A 169 -24.02 11.19 -41.89
CA GLU A 169 -25.11 10.86 -42.82
C GLU A 169 -26.46 10.68 -42.08
N ARG A 170 -26.46 10.00 -40.92
CA ARG A 170 -27.66 9.83 -40.10
C ARG A 170 -28.16 11.13 -39.47
N ILE A 171 -27.24 11.99 -39.06
CA ILE A 171 -27.59 13.32 -38.54
C ILE A 171 -28.19 14.17 -39.67
N GLU A 172 -27.60 14.14 -40.86
CA GLU A 172 -28.11 14.88 -42.02
C GLU A 172 -29.51 14.40 -42.45
N GLU A 173 -29.76 13.08 -42.45
CA GLU A 173 -31.07 12.51 -42.72
C GLU A 173 -32.11 12.92 -41.66
N HIS A 174 -31.70 12.94 -40.38
CA HIS A 174 -32.57 13.41 -39.30
C HIS A 174 -32.91 14.89 -39.43
N VAL A 175 -31.92 15.75 -39.76
CA VAL A 175 -32.14 17.17 -40.01
C VAL A 175 -33.06 17.39 -41.21
N ARG A 176 -32.88 16.67 -42.33
CA ARG A 176 -33.83 16.72 -43.46
C ARG A 176 -35.25 16.31 -43.06
N SER A 177 -35.40 15.31 -42.20
CA SER A 177 -36.71 14.89 -41.70
C SER A 177 -37.40 15.99 -40.86
N LEU A 178 -36.62 16.72 -40.06
CA LEU A 178 -37.10 17.84 -39.25
C LEU A 178 -37.46 19.04 -40.14
N GLU A 179 -36.64 19.34 -41.14
CA GLU A 179 -36.94 20.37 -42.15
C GLU A 179 -38.20 20.03 -42.96
N ALA A 180 -38.37 18.77 -43.36
CA ALA A 180 -39.56 18.31 -44.05
C ALA A 180 -40.81 18.44 -43.16
N LYS A 181 -40.71 18.08 -41.88
CA LYS A 181 -41.79 18.29 -40.89
C LYS A 181 -42.10 19.77 -40.69
N ALA A 182 -41.08 20.63 -40.61
CA ALA A 182 -41.27 22.08 -40.49
C ALA A 182 -41.99 22.63 -41.73
N LYS A 183 -41.53 22.28 -42.94
CA LYS A 183 -42.20 22.67 -44.20
C LYS A 183 -43.63 22.15 -44.29
N ALA A 184 -43.89 20.92 -43.87
CA ALA A 184 -45.25 20.37 -43.79
C ALA A 184 -46.12 21.13 -42.79
N SER A 185 -45.58 21.52 -41.63
CA SER A 185 -46.31 22.33 -40.65
C SER A 185 -46.64 23.73 -41.19
N THR A 186 -45.74 24.36 -41.95
CA THR A 186 -45.99 25.63 -42.63
C THR A 186 -47.08 25.47 -43.71
N TYR A 187 -47.05 24.38 -44.48
CA TYR A 187 -48.08 24.08 -45.48
C TYR A 187 -49.46 23.86 -44.84
N VAL A 188 -49.53 23.14 -43.72
CA VAL A 188 -50.79 22.95 -42.96
C VAL A 188 -51.30 24.28 -42.40
N TYR A 189 -50.40 25.15 -41.92
CA TYR A 189 -50.76 26.47 -41.41
C TYR A 189 -51.24 27.43 -42.52
N GLU A 190 -50.61 27.41 -43.70
CA GLU A 190 -51.07 28.16 -44.88
C GLU A 190 -52.40 27.63 -45.42
N THR A 191 -52.61 26.31 -45.39
CA THR A 191 -53.88 25.68 -45.78
C THR A 191 -55.01 25.99 -44.78
N GLN A 192 -54.70 26.15 -43.49
CA GLN A 192 -55.68 26.63 -42.51
C GLN A 192 -56.06 28.10 -42.72
N LYS A 193 -55.14 28.92 -43.24
CA LYS A 193 -55.40 30.34 -43.53
C LYS A 193 -56.29 30.56 -44.75
N THR A 194 -56.35 29.61 -45.70
CA THR A 194 -57.28 29.66 -46.84
C THR A 194 -58.68 29.16 -46.51
N LEU A 195 -58.88 28.53 -45.35
CA LEU A 195 -60.19 28.07 -44.85
C LEU A 195 -60.94 29.10 -44.00
N SER A 196 -60.37 30.29 -43.73
CA SER A 196 -61.12 31.41 -43.14
C SER A 196 -61.92 32.14 -44.22
N LEU A 197 -63.24 31.91 -44.23
CA LEU A 197 -64.22 32.54 -45.12
C LEU A 197 -64.29 34.08 -44.95
N PRO A 198 -64.51 34.87 -46.02
CA PRO A 198 -64.60 36.33 -45.97
C PRO A 198 -65.95 36.85 -45.39
N PRO A 199 -66.00 38.06 -44.82
CA PRO A 199 -67.19 38.59 -44.15
C PRO A 199 -68.15 39.21 -45.19
N VAL A 200 -69.18 38.47 -45.61
CA VAL A 200 -70.15 38.97 -46.63
C VAL A 200 -71.61 39.00 -46.13
N PHE A 201 -71.94 38.47 -44.95
CA PHE A 201 -73.36 38.29 -44.57
C PHE A 201 -73.80 38.93 -43.24
N HIS A 202 -73.13 39.99 -42.78
CA HIS A 202 -73.54 40.65 -41.54
C HIS A 202 -74.84 41.47 -41.67
N GLU A 203 -75.12 42.07 -42.84
CA GLU A 203 -76.34 42.89 -43.03
C GLU A 203 -77.61 42.06 -43.27
N GLU A 204 -77.51 40.89 -43.90
CA GLU A 204 -78.68 40.03 -44.18
C GLU A 204 -79.18 39.27 -42.94
N VAL A 205 -78.28 38.96 -42.00
CA VAL A 205 -78.62 38.29 -40.72
C VAL A 205 -79.33 39.25 -39.75
N GLU A 206 -78.94 40.53 -39.70
CA GLU A 206 -79.62 41.55 -38.90
C GLU A 206 -81.06 41.82 -39.42
N GLN A 207 -81.27 41.78 -40.74
CA GLN A 207 -82.58 41.98 -41.35
C GLN A 207 -83.56 40.82 -41.09
N GLU A 208 -83.10 39.58 -41.00
CA GLU A 208 -83.95 38.45 -40.59
C GLU A 208 -84.28 38.45 -39.09
N LEU A 209 -83.36 38.90 -38.24
CA LEU A 209 -83.57 38.99 -36.79
C LEU A 209 -84.59 40.09 -36.42
N ALA A 210 -84.64 41.19 -37.19
CA ALA A 210 -85.66 42.23 -37.04
C ALA A 210 -87.07 41.76 -37.42
N LYS A 211 -87.20 40.91 -38.46
CA LYS A 211 -88.48 40.32 -38.88
C LYS A 211 -89.05 39.32 -37.86
N LEU A 212 -88.19 38.62 -37.13
CA LEU A 212 -88.62 37.69 -36.07
C LEU A 212 -89.02 38.37 -34.75
N LYS A 213 -88.63 39.63 -34.53
CA LYS A 213 -89.03 40.41 -33.34
C LYS A 213 -90.35 41.17 -33.50
N THR A 214 -90.85 41.36 -34.72
CA THR A 214 -92.15 42.01 -34.99
C THR A 214 -93.30 41.02 -35.17
N ALA A 215 -93.03 39.71 -35.14
CA ALA A 215 -94.06 38.67 -35.08
C ALA A 215 -94.35 38.27 -33.63
N LYS A 216 -94.99 39.15 -32.86
CA LYS A 216 -95.83 38.82 -31.71
C LYS A 216 -96.95 39.84 -31.55
#